data_AF-A0A3L6DH97-F1
#
_entry.id   AF-A0A3L6DH97-F1
#
_cell.length_a   1.000
_cell.length_b   1.000
_cell.length_c   1.000
_cell.angle_alpha   90.00
_cell.angle_beta   90.00
_cell.angle_gamma   90.00
#
_symmetry.space_group_name_H-M   'P 1'
#
loop_
_entity.id
_entity.type
_entity.pdbx_description
1 polymer ?
#
loop_
_entity_poly.entity_id
_entity_poly.type
_entity_poly.pdbx_seq_one_letter_code
_entity_poly.pdbx_strand_id
1 'polypeptide(L)'
;MQAFAEAWSAACAAEASTVLVPASYVFLVGPIAFTGGDSCEPNVVFQVDGTILANTGSTAWRSGYATQWLEFKSVRGLTIQGCGVIDGQGSHWWSRNPLVDQGQTTTGDNLTVTGITIRSSPKFHLTLDTCRAVEVHGVTIASPGDSPNTDGIHLASSVGVSIHHTTIACGDDCVSIQAGCSDVSIRNVHCGPGHGISVGGLGKGGATATVSDVTVQDVTFNHTMTGVRIKTWQGGSGSVKNVRFSGVRVSAVKTPIVIDQYYCDHTACTNQTSAVAVAGAAYQGVAGTYTQRPVYLACSDAAPCSGIHLADIQLQPVKDSGYRVQGPFCWKAHGDEVRPVEPPVDCLITAGAP
;
A
#
# COMPACT_ATOMS: atom_id res chain seq x y z
N MET A 1 -22.17 -12.79 13.59
CA MET A 1 -22.61 -11.45 13.16
C MET A 1 -23.35 -10.72 14.29
N GLN A 2 -24.51 -11.20 14.76
CA GLN A 2 -25.29 -10.54 15.82
C GLN A 2 -24.47 -10.19 17.08
N ALA A 3 -23.67 -11.14 17.58
CA ALA A 3 -22.81 -10.89 18.76
C ALA A 3 -21.83 -9.71 18.58
N PHE A 4 -21.25 -9.54 17.38
CA PHE A 4 -20.35 -8.41 17.11
C PHE A 4 -21.12 -7.08 17.04
N ALA A 5 -22.32 -7.09 16.43
CA ALA A 5 -23.14 -5.89 16.34
C ALA A 5 -23.63 -5.42 17.73
N GLU A 6 -24.07 -6.35 18.58
CA GLU A 6 -24.49 -6.05 19.95
C GLU A 6 -23.32 -5.59 20.81
N ALA A 7 -22.17 -6.27 20.73
CA ALA A 7 -20.96 -5.86 21.47
C ALA A 7 -20.47 -4.47 21.03
N TRP A 8 -20.46 -4.19 19.73
CA TRP A 8 -20.12 -2.85 19.23
C TRP A 8 -21.11 -1.80 19.70
N SER A 9 -22.42 -2.05 19.60
CA SER A 9 -23.43 -1.09 20.05
C SER A 9 -23.30 -0.76 21.54
N ALA A 10 -22.99 -1.75 22.37
CA ALA A 10 -22.77 -1.55 23.80
C ALA A 10 -21.47 -0.77 24.08
N ALA A 11 -20.39 -1.11 23.38
CA ALA A 11 -19.11 -0.40 23.49
C ALA A 11 -19.24 1.06 23.02
N CYS A 12 -19.90 1.29 21.90
CA CYS A 12 -20.11 2.61 21.30
C CYS A 12 -20.93 3.56 22.19
N ALA A 13 -21.72 3.04 23.14
CA ALA A 13 -22.46 3.83 24.13
C ALA A 13 -21.62 4.23 25.35
N ALA A 14 -20.34 3.87 25.41
CA ALA A 14 -19.45 4.12 26.54
C ALA A 14 -18.06 4.57 26.08
N GLU A 15 -17.53 5.62 26.69
CA GLU A 15 -16.18 6.11 26.43
C GLU A 15 -15.13 5.07 26.84
N ALA A 16 -14.07 4.94 26.03
CA ALA A 16 -12.92 4.08 26.33
C ALA A 16 -13.29 2.61 26.60
N SER A 17 -14.31 2.11 25.92
CA SER A 17 -14.83 0.74 26.07
C SER A 17 -14.05 -0.28 25.25
N THR A 18 -14.33 -1.57 25.45
CA THR A 18 -13.65 -2.65 24.73
C THR A 18 -14.63 -3.65 24.14
N VAL A 19 -14.46 -3.96 22.85
CA VAL A 19 -15.03 -5.14 22.20
C VAL A 19 -13.95 -6.21 22.16
N LEU A 20 -14.20 -7.37 22.79
CA LEU A 20 -13.23 -8.46 22.91
C LEU A 20 -13.60 -9.65 22.02
N VAL A 21 -12.64 -10.08 21.20
CA VAL A 21 -12.62 -11.38 20.52
C VAL A 21 -11.64 -12.28 21.29
N PRO A 22 -12.10 -13.22 22.14
CA PRO A 22 -11.22 -13.90 23.09
C PRO A 22 -10.35 -15.00 22.46
N ALA A 23 -9.14 -15.22 23.01
CA ALA A 23 -8.08 -16.07 22.46
C ALA A 23 -8.46 -17.50 22.05
N SER A 24 -9.38 -18.13 22.76
CA SER A 24 -9.76 -19.54 22.51
C SER A 24 -10.90 -19.71 21.51
N TYR A 25 -11.38 -18.63 20.90
CA TYR A 25 -12.56 -18.65 20.04
C TYR A 25 -12.24 -18.32 18.58
N VAL A 26 -12.97 -18.99 17.70
CA VAL A 26 -13.02 -18.68 16.26
C VAL A 26 -14.44 -18.24 15.95
N PHE A 27 -14.60 -17.01 15.44
CA PHE A 27 -15.89 -16.47 15.07
C PHE A 27 -16.02 -16.43 13.55
N LEU A 28 -17.03 -17.11 13.02
CA LEU A 28 -17.42 -16.98 11.63
C LEU A 28 -18.22 -15.68 11.44
N VAL A 29 -17.67 -14.74 10.68
CA VAL A 29 -18.22 -13.39 10.50
C VAL A 29 -18.45 -13.13 9.01
N GLY A 30 -19.70 -12.79 8.66
CA GLY A 30 -20.03 -12.24 7.34
C GLY A 30 -19.82 -10.72 7.33
N PRO A 31 -20.17 -10.04 6.21
CA PRO A 31 -20.12 -8.58 6.12
C PRO A 31 -20.76 -7.87 7.31
N ILE A 32 -20.02 -6.96 7.93
CA ILE A 32 -20.49 -6.17 9.08
C ILE A 32 -19.84 -4.79 9.08
N ALA A 33 -20.63 -3.78 9.45
CA ALA A 33 -20.18 -2.41 9.64
C ALA A 33 -20.28 -1.99 11.11
N PHE A 34 -19.17 -1.48 11.63
CA PHE A 34 -18.98 -0.87 12.94
C PHE A 34 -19.02 0.64 12.76
N THR A 35 -20.22 1.21 12.83
CA THR A 35 -20.42 2.65 12.57
C THR A 35 -20.19 3.46 13.84
N GLY A 36 -19.38 4.52 13.72
CA GLY A 36 -19.16 5.57 14.70
C GLY A 36 -20.05 6.80 14.45
N GLY A 37 -19.45 7.99 14.50
CA GLY A 37 -20.14 9.29 14.38
C GLY A 37 -20.61 9.86 15.71
N ASP A 38 -21.52 10.83 15.66
CA ASP A 38 -21.97 11.60 16.84
C ASP A 38 -22.65 10.76 17.93
N SER A 39 -23.16 9.58 17.56
CA SER A 39 -23.81 8.64 18.47
C SER A 39 -22.85 7.62 19.09
N CYS A 40 -21.54 7.76 18.84
CA CYS A 40 -20.52 6.84 19.33
C CYS A 40 -19.48 7.56 20.18
N GLU A 41 -19.35 7.10 21.42
CA GLU A 41 -18.29 7.57 22.29
C GLU A 41 -16.91 7.16 21.75
N PRO A 42 -15.88 8.01 21.94
CA PRO A 42 -14.57 7.76 21.37
C PRO A 42 -13.79 6.70 22.13
N ASN A 43 -12.63 6.35 21.56
CA ASN A 43 -11.60 5.55 22.22
C ASN A 43 -12.00 4.08 22.45
N VAL A 44 -12.90 3.54 21.62
CA VAL A 44 -13.23 2.11 21.63
C VAL A 44 -11.98 1.30 21.28
N VAL A 45 -11.70 0.28 22.07
CA VAL A 45 -10.68 -0.74 21.79
C VAL A 45 -11.36 -1.97 21.19
N PHE A 46 -10.95 -2.35 19.99
CA PHE A 46 -11.34 -3.59 19.35
C PHE A 46 -10.22 -4.63 19.56
N GLN A 47 -10.31 -5.38 20.66
CA GLN A 47 -9.33 -6.35 21.10
C GLN A 47 -9.53 -7.69 20.38
N VAL A 48 -8.59 -8.06 19.52
CA VAL A 48 -8.56 -9.30 18.76
C VAL A 48 -7.48 -10.23 19.33
N ASP A 49 -7.86 -11.09 20.27
CA ASP A 49 -6.97 -12.14 20.80
C ASP A 49 -7.26 -13.50 20.16
N GLY A 50 -8.51 -13.73 19.74
CA GLY A 50 -8.97 -14.94 19.06
C GLY A 50 -8.83 -14.88 17.54
N THR A 51 -9.67 -15.62 16.84
CA THR A 51 -9.74 -15.60 15.36
C THR A 51 -11.07 -15.08 14.86
N ILE A 52 -11.02 -14.10 13.96
CA ILE A 52 -12.16 -13.69 13.12
C ILE A 52 -11.98 -14.35 11.76
N LEU A 53 -12.97 -15.15 11.34
CA LEU A 53 -12.90 -15.97 10.14
C LEU A 53 -13.99 -15.57 9.15
N ALA A 54 -13.61 -15.29 7.89
CA ALA A 54 -14.56 -14.87 6.87
C ALA A 54 -15.53 -15.98 6.48
N ASN A 55 -16.83 -15.65 6.43
CA ASN A 55 -17.83 -16.60 5.93
C ASN A 55 -17.75 -16.72 4.40
N THR A 56 -17.36 -17.88 3.86
CA THR A 56 -17.25 -18.11 2.40
C THR A 56 -18.57 -18.44 1.70
N GLY A 57 -19.67 -18.58 2.45
CA GLY A 57 -20.98 -18.90 1.89
C GLY A 57 -21.56 -17.75 1.07
N SER A 58 -21.87 -17.98 -0.21
CA SER A 58 -22.37 -16.93 -1.11
C SER A 58 -23.58 -16.15 -0.57
N THR A 59 -24.45 -16.78 0.22
CA THR A 59 -25.62 -16.14 0.83
C THR A 59 -25.27 -15.07 1.85
N ALA A 60 -24.12 -15.17 2.52
CA ALA A 60 -23.65 -14.17 3.47
C ALA A 60 -23.27 -12.84 2.78
N TRP A 61 -23.00 -12.87 1.47
CA TRP A 61 -22.59 -11.70 0.67
C TRP A 61 -23.69 -11.23 -0.30
N ARG A 62 -24.89 -11.82 -0.25
CA ARG A 62 -25.98 -11.58 -1.21
C ARG A 62 -26.77 -10.30 -0.99
N SER A 63 -26.58 -9.56 0.10
CA SER A 63 -27.09 -8.20 0.18
C SER A 63 -26.26 -7.38 -0.82
N GLY A 64 -26.78 -7.20 -2.04
CA GLY A 64 -26.08 -6.74 -3.25
C GLY A 64 -25.44 -5.34 -3.22
N TYR A 65 -25.09 -4.85 -2.04
CA TYR A 65 -24.42 -3.59 -1.74
C TYR A 65 -23.25 -3.74 -0.74
N ALA A 66 -23.10 -4.89 -0.07
CA ALA A 66 -22.02 -5.09 0.90
C ALA A 66 -20.70 -5.37 0.16
N THR A 67 -19.96 -4.31 -0.14
CA THR A 67 -18.65 -4.43 -0.79
C THR A 67 -17.53 -4.72 0.21
N GLN A 68 -17.74 -4.53 1.51
CA GLN A 68 -16.70 -4.71 2.54
C GLN A 68 -17.02 -5.86 3.50
N TRP A 69 -15.98 -6.53 4.01
CA TRP A 69 -16.12 -7.60 5.00
C TRP A 69 -16.24 -7.04 6.43
N LEU A 70 -15.21 -6.35 6.90
CA LEU A 70 -15.18 -5.68 8.19
C LEU A 70 -14.98 -4.19 7.92
N GLU A 71 -16.03 -3.41 8.14
CA GLU A 71 -16.01 -1.97 7.91
C GLU A 71 -16.06 -1.23 9.24
N PHE A 72 -15.09 -0.35 9.51
CA PHE A 72 -15.12 0.58 10.64
C PHE A 72 -15.34 1.98 10.08
N LYS A 73 -16.53 2.53 10.28
CA LYS A 73 -16.97 3.73 9.55
C LYS A 73 -17.11 4.92 10.47
N SER A 74 -16.44 6.03 10.14
CA SER A 74 -16.54 7.30 10.87
C SER A 74 -16.23 7.16 12.37
N VAL A 75 -15.23 6.34 12.71
CA VAL A 75 -14.81 6.09 14.09
C VAL A 75 -13.82 7.16 14.58
N ARG A 76 -13.72 7.36 15.89
CA ARG A 76 -12.82 8.35 16.51
C ARG A 76 -12.07 7.73 17.69
N GLY A 77 -10.74 7.73 17.63
CA GLY A 77 -9.92 7.13 18.69
C GLY A 77 -9.90 5.59 18.66
N LEU A 78 -10.34 4.94 17.57
CA LEU A 78 -10.41 3.49 17.51
C LEU A 78 -9.01 2.86 17.59
N THR A 79 -8.85 1.91 18.51
CA THR A 79 -7.66 1.05 18.58
C THR A 79 -8.04 -0.39 18.25
N ILE A 80 -7.57 -0.91 17.12
CA ILE A 80 -7.65 -2.33 16.78
C ILE A 80 -6.34 -2.98 17.22
N GLN A 81 -6.39 -3.87 18.21
CA GLN A 81 -5.17 -4.44 18.78
C GLN A 81 -5.32 -5.90 19.19
N GLY A 82 -4.21 -6.55 19.55
CA GLY A 82 -4.20 -7.89 20.13
C GLY A 82 -3.13 -8.77 19.50
N CYS A 83 -3.20 -10.08 19.74
CA CYS A 83 -2.30 -11.08 19.16
C CYS A 83 -3.02 -12.10 18.26
N GLY A 84 -4.31 -11.88 18.03
CA GLY A 84 -5.19 -12.75 17.26
C GLY A 84 -5.08 -12.59 15.76
N VAL A 85 -5.97 -13.30 15.06
CA VAL A 85 -5.93 -13.45 13.60
C VAL A 85 -7.25 -12.98 12.99
N ILE A 86 -7.16 -12.17 11.93
CA ILE A 86 -8.26 -11.92 11.01
C ILE A 86 -7.96 -12.68 9.71
N ASP A 87 -8.70 -13.76 9.46
CA ASP A 87 -8.51 -14.65 8.33
C ASP A 87 -9.62 -14.47 7.30
N GLY A 88 -9.24 -13.85 6.19
CA GLY A 88 -10.14 -13.54 5.08
C GLY A 88 -10.51 -14.73 4.21
N GLN A 89 -9.88 -15.91 4.36
CA GLN A 89 -10.09 -17.12 3.55
C GLN A 89 -9.94 -16.96 2.01
N GLY A 90 -9.17 -15.96 1.55
CA GLY A 90 -9.15 -15.38 0.19
C GLY A 90 -9.11 -16.35 -0.99
N SER A 91 -8.53 -17.55 -0.80
CA SER A 91 -8.44 -18.59 -1.83
C SER A 91 -9.80 -19.03 -2.40
N HIS A 92 -10.90 -18.85 -1.66
CA HIS A 92 -12.25 -19.14 -2.16
C HIS A 92 -12.73 -18.14 -3.23
N TRP A 93 -12.10 -16.97 -3.31
CA TRP A 93 -12.51 -15.87 -4.18
C TRP A 93 -11.53 -15.59 -5.32
N TRP A 94 -10.23 -15.81 -5.12
CA TRP A 94 -9.18 -15.51 -6.10
C TRP A 94 -9.40 -16.18 -7.46
N SER A 95 -9.95 -17.40 -7.50
CA SER A 95 -10.23 -18.11 -8.75
C SER A 95 -11.48 -17.61 -9.50
N ARG A 96 -12.28 -16.73 -8.89
CA ARG A 96 -13.62 -16.33 -9.38
C ARG A 96 -13.69 -14.88 -9.85
N ASN A 97 -12.56 -14.18 -9.91
CA ASN A 97 -12.45 -12.75 -10.24
C ASN A 97 -13.48 -11.91 -9.46
N PRO A 98 -13.24 -11.66 -8.16
CA PRO A 98 -14.25 -11.05 -7.31
C PRO A 98 -14.56 -9.62 -7.78
N LEU A 99 -15.75 -9.43 -8.34
CA LEU A 99 -16.34 -8.13 -8.68
C LEU A 99 -16.70 -7.28 -7.45
N VAL A 100 -16.34 -7.73 -6.24
CA VAL A 100 -16.80 -7.16 -4.95
C VAL A 100 -15.57 -6.91 -4.08
N ASP A 101 -15.55 -5.74 -3.43
CA ASP A 101 -14.35 -5.21 -2.77
C ASP A 101 -13.87 -5.96 -1.52
N GLN A 102 -14.60 -6.92 -0.96
CA GLN A 102 -14.29 -7.92 0.10
C GLN A 102 -13.13 -7.73 1.11
N GLY A 103 -12.67 -6.51 1.36
CA GLY A 103 -11.56 -6.17 2.24
C GLY A 103 -12.04 -5.65 3.60
N GLN A 104 -11.07 -5.21 4.40
CA GLN A 104 -11.33 -4.40 5.58
C GLN A 104 -11.17 -2.94 5.22
N THR A 105 -12.12 -2.10 5.60
CA THR A 105 -12.05 -0.65 5.37
C THR A 105 -12.31 0.10 6.65
N THR A 106 -11.43 1.04 6.97
CA THR A 106 -11.56 1.90 8.12
C THR A 106 -11.57 3.35 7.67
N THR A 107 -12.53 4.13 8.17
CA THR A 107 -12.63 5.58 7.98
C THR A 107 -12.79 6.25 9.34
N GLY A 108 -12.09 7.36 9.57
CA GLY A 108 -12.10 8.02 10.88
C GLY A 108 -10.82 8.73 11.26
N ASP A 109 -10.83 9.29 12.46
CA ASP A 109 -9.74 10.11 13.00
C ASP A 109 -9.11 9.46 14.23
N ASN A 110 -7.80 9.65 14.42
CA ASN A 110 -7.02 9.13 15.53
C ASN A 110 -7.15 7.60 15.66
N LEU A 111 -6.59 6.88 14.70
CA LEU A 111 -6.74 5.42 14.57
C LEU A 111 -5.44 4.72 14.91
N THR A 112 -5.51 3.61 15.63
CA THR A 112 -4.37 2.73 15.86
C THR A 112 -4.70 1.29 15.44
N VAL A 113 -3.83 0.65 14.66
CA VAL A 113 -3.91 -0.78 14.35
C VAL A 113 -2.60 -1.46 14.73
N THR A 114 -2.63 -2.42 15.66
CA THR A 114 -1.40 -2.99 16.22
C THR A 114 -1.45 -4.46 16.60
N GLY A 115 -0.33 -5.16 16.48
CA GLY A 115 -0.09 -6.52 16.98
C GLY A 115 -0.81 -7.67 16.28
N ILE A 116 -1.94 -7.39 15.61
CA ILE A 116 -2.77 -8.41 14.97
C ILE A 116 -2.13 -9.00 13.71
N THR A 117 -2.58 -10.21 13.35
CA THR A 117 -2.28 -10.82 12.04
C THR A 117 -3.50 -10.72 11.12
N ILE A 118 -3.34 -10.19 9.91
CA ILE A 118 -4.35 -10.21 8.85
C ILE A 118 -3.85 -11.11 7.73
N ARG A 119 -4.58 -12.18 7.42
CA ARG A 119 -4.13 -13.15 6.41
C ARG A 119 -5.20 -13.51 5.41
N SER A 120 -4.76 -13.96 4.24
CA SER A 120 -5.61 -14.48 3.19
C SER A 120 -6.79 -13.54 2.89
N SER A 121 -6.56 -12.23 2.74
CA SER A 121 -7.67 -11.35 2.37
C SER A 121 -8.15 -11.69 0.94
N PRO A 122 -9.47 -11.67 0.66
CA PRO A 122 -9.97 -11.83 -0.70
C PRO A 122 -9.46 -10.75 -1.65
N LYS A 123 -9.14 -9.57 -1.12
CA LYS A 123 -8.55 -8.42 -1.81
C LYS A 123 -7.61 -7.67 -0.86
N PHE A 124 -7.80 -6.38 -0.62
CA PHE A 124 -6.94 -5.58 0.26
C PHE A 124 -7.05 -6.05 1.72
N HIS A 125 -5.94 -6.10 2.46
CA HIS A 125 -5.94 -6.58 3.84
C HIS A 125 -6.38 -5.49 4.82
N LEU A 126 -5.87 -4.28 4.66
CA LEU A 126 -6.22 -3.10 5.47
C LEU A 126 -6.35 -1.87 4.58
N THR A 127 -7.58 -1.36 4.43
CA THR A 127 -7.85 -0.11 3.72
C THR A 127 -8.10 1.02 4.73
N LEU A 128 -7.34 2.10 4.60
CA LEU A 128 -7.50 3.34 5.35
C LEU A 128 -7.94 4.42 4.36
N ASP A 129 -9.24 4.74 4.38
CA ASP A 129 -9.85 5.68 3.45
C ASP A 129 -10.43 6.87 4.21
N THR A 130 -10.04 8.08 3.82
CA THR A 130 -10.56 9.32 4.43
C THR A 130 -10.25 9.36 5.93
N CYS A 131 -9.00 9.04 6.28
CA CYS A 131 -8.53 9.02 7.66
C CYS A 131 -7.62 10.20 8.00
N ARG A 132 -7.57 10.57 9.29
CA ARG A 132 -6.56 11.51 9.81
C ARG A 132 -5.90 10.96 11.06
N ALA A 133 -4.60 11.20 11.22
CA ALA A 133 -3.82 10.74 12.37
C ALA A 133 -3.96 9.23 12.59
N VAL A 134 -3.31 8.45 11.72
CA VAL A 134 -3.34 6.99 11.78
C VAL A 134 -1.98 6.44 12.15
N GLU A 135 -1.96 5.46 13.06
CA GLU A 135 -0.78 4.69 13.40
C GLU A 135 -1.01 3.19 13.15
N VAL A 136 -0.15 2.55 12.37
CA VAL A 136 -0.16 1.11 12.13
C VAL A 136 1.19 0.53 12.50
N HIS A 137 1.24 -0.37 13.48
CA HIS A 137 2.52 -0.94 13.90
C HIS A 137 2.46 -2.35 14.46
N GLY A 138 3.54 -3.12 14.32
CA GLY A 138 3.58 -4.49 14.84
C GLY A 138 2.56 -5.44 14.17
N VAL A 139 1.97 -5.03 13.05
CA VAL A 139 1.00 -5.84 12.30
C VAL A 139 1.74 -6.85 11.43
N THR A 140 1.15 -8.04 11.27
CA THR A 140 1.61 -9.03 10.29
C THR A 140 0.55 -9.25 9.22
N ILE A 141 0.91 -9.07 7.95
CA ILE A 141 0.07 -9.39 6.80
C ILE A 141 0.65 -10.57 6.05
N ALA A 142 -0.19 -11.57 5.74
CA ALA A 142 0.25 -12.79 5.06
C ALA A 142 -0.77 -13.33 4.04
N SER A 143 -0.39 -13.29 2.77
CA SER A 143 -1.04 -13.99 1.66
C SER A 143 0.01 -14.52 0.66
N PRO A 144 -0.32 -15.54 -0.14
CA PRO A 144 0.55 -16.03 -1.21
C PRO A 144 0.98 -14.92 -2.17
N GLY A 145 2.19 -15.02 -2.75
CA GLY A 145 2.69 -14.02 -3.71
C GLY A 145 1.95 -13.98 -5.05
N ASP A 146 1.11 -14.98 -5.32
CA ASP A 146 0.27 -15.12 -6.50
C ASP A 146 -1.22 -14.82 -6.23
N SER A 147 -1.58 -14.34 -5.03
CA SER A 147 -2.95 -13.91 -4.74
C SER A 147 -3.29 -12.59 -5.46
N PRO A 148 -4.32 -12.55 -6.32
CA PRO A 148 -4.59 -11.40 -7.17
C PRO A 148 -5.10 -10.21 -6.37
N ASN A 149 -4.51 -9.04 -6.58
CA ASN A 149 -4.97 -7.74 -6.05
C ASN A 149 -5.10 -7.69 -4.53
N THR A 150 -4.25 -8.42 -3.82
CA THR A 150 -4.27 -8.44 -2.36
C THR A 150 -3.31 -7.43 -1.76
N ASP A 151 -3.51 -6.13 -1.98
CA ASP A 151 -2.69 -5.10 -1.33
C ASP A 151 -2.60 -5.35 0.19
N GLY A 152 -1.44 -5.08 0.78
CA GLY A 152 -1.25 -5.14 2.24
C GLY A 152 -2.01 -4.02 2.91
N ILE A 153 -1.40 -2.83 2.94
CA ILE A 153 -2.03 -1.61 3.47
C ILE A 153 -2.35 -0.67 2.30
N HIS A 154 -3.63 -0.35 2.12
CA HIS A 154 -4.13 0.52 1.07
C HIS A 154 -4.55 1.87 1.68
N LEU A 155 -3.90 2.96 1.29
CA LEU A 155 -4.21 4.32 1.75
C LEU A 155 -4.95 5.09 0.65
N ALA A 156 -6.06 5.72 1.00
CA ALA A 156 -6.78 6.65 0.15
C ALA A 156 -7.22 7.88 0.95
N SER A 157 -7.14 9.07 0.34
CA SER A 157 -7.65 10.32 0.94
C SER A 157 -7.26 10.58 2.40
N SER A 158 -6.07 10.12 2.82
CA SER A 158 -5.70 10.06 4.25
C SER A 158 -4.49 10.95 4.58
N VAL A 159 -4.52 11.60 5.75
CA VAL A 159 -3.52 12.59 6.16
C VAL A 159 -2.90 12.25 7.51
N GLY A 160 -1.57 12.33 7.61
CA GLY A 160 -0.86 12.05 8.85
C GLY A 160 -0.93 10.56 9.19
N VAL A 161 -0.32 9.73 8.33
CA VAL A 161 -0.32 8.26 8.47
C VAL A 161 1.10 7.79 8.79
N SER A 162 1.25 7.05 9.89
CA SER A 162 2.49 6.41 10.32
C SER A 162 2.35 4.89 10.26
N ILE A 163 3.20 4.22 9.49
CA ILE A 163 3.25 2.75 9.38
C ILE A 163 4.65 2.30 9.79
N HIS A 164 4.79 1.48 10.83
CA HIS A 164 6.12 1.01 11.21
C HIS A 164 6.22 -0.33 11.92
N HIS A 165 7.37 -0.99 11.81
CA HIS A 165 7.63 -2.28 12.47
C HIS A 165 6.60 -3.35 12.07
N THR A 166 6.29 -3.42 10.78
CA THR A 166 5.24 -4.28 10.21
C THR A 166 5.86 -5.23 9.19
N THR A 167 5.35 -6.46 9.10
CA THR A 167 5.75 -7.45 8.09
C THR A 167 4.59 -7.73 7.16
N ILE A 168 4.82 -7.65 5.84
CA ILE A 168 3.77 -7.75 4.82
C ILE A 168 4.23 -8.68 3.70
N ALA A 169 3.53 -9.80 3.56
CA ALA A 169 3.61 -10.71 2.43
C ALA A 169 2.25 -10.77 1.75
N CYS A 170 2.19 -10.49 0.45
CA CYS A 170 0.95 -10.50 -0.31
C CYS A 170 1.22 -10.64 -1.82
N GLY A 171 0.18 -10.70 -2.64
CA GLY A 171 0.32 -10.80 -4.10
C GLY A 171 0.25 -9.48 -4.88
N ASP A 172 0.10 -8.33 -4.21
CA ASP A 172 0.13 -7.01 -4.85
C ASP A 172 0.93 -6.00 -4.01
N ASP A 173 0.60 -4.71 -4.02
CA ASP A 173 1.34 -3.66 -3.32
C ASP A 173 1.43 -3.95 -1.81
N CYS A 174 2.64 -3.91 -1.27
CA CYS A 174 2.90 -4.01 0.17
C CYS A 174 2.22 -2.87 0.93
N VAL A 175 2.45 -1.65 0.45
CA VAL A 175 1.69 -0.46 0.82
C VAL A 175 1.36 0.29 -0.47
N SER A 176 0.09 0.64 -0.68
CA SER A 176 -0.33 1.46 -1.82
C SER A 176 -0.88 2.80 -1.34
N ILE A 177 -0.39 3.90 -1.93
CA ILE A 177 -0.68 5.28 -1.52
C ILE A 177 -1.42 5.96 -2.66
N GLN A 178 -2.74 6.07 -2.54
CA GLN A 178 -3.63 6.61 -3.58
C GLN A 178 -3.82 8.13 -3.46
N ALA A 179 -4.60 8.67 -4.39
CA ALA A 179 -4.93 10.09 -4.46
C ALA A 179 -5.51 10.62 -3.13
N GLY A 180 -5.19 11.89 -2.83
CA GLY A 180 -5.66 12.58 -1.64
C GLY A 180 -4.84 12.31 -0.38
N CYS A 181 -3.77 11.50 -0.46
CA CYS A 181 -2.90 11.25 0.69
C CYS A 181 -1.82 12.33 0.85
N SER A 182 -1.52 12.71 2.10
CA SER A 182 -0.39 13.59 2.43
C SER A 182 0.16 13.32 3.83
N ASP A 183 1.43 13.64 4.07
CA ASP A 183 2.10 13.41 5.36
C ASP A 183 2.03 11.91 5.75
N VAL A 184 2.71 11.08 4.93
CA VAL A 184 2.76 9.63 5.11
C VAL A 184 4.19 9.22 5.45
N SER A 185 4.36 8.55 6.59
CA SER A 185 5.64 8.02 7.07
C SER A 185 5.58 6.50 7.16
N ILE A 186 6.47 5.80 6.45
CA ILE A 186 6.60 4.34 6.45
C ILE A 186 8.01 3.97 6.88
N ARG A 187 8.17 3.25 8.00
CA ARG A 187 9.49 2.95 8.56
C ARG A 187 9.65 1.53 9.10
N ASN A 188 10.80 0.89 8.93
CA ASN A 188 11.03 -0.45 9.48
C ASN A 188 9.98 -1.47 9.01
N VAL A 189 9.65 -1.46 7.71
CA VAL A 189 8.68 -2.37 7.11
C VAL A 189 9.39 -3.43 6.28
N HIS A 190 8.98 -4.67 6.46
CA HIS A 190 9.46 -5.82 5.69
C HIS A 190 8.39 -6.23 4.67
N CYS A 191 8.68 -6.07 3.39
CA CYS A 191 7.80 -6.41 2.29
C CYS A 191 8.33 -7.64 1.54
N GLY A 192 7.48 -8.62 1.25
CA GLY A 192 7.86 -9.70 0.33
C GLY A 192 7.26 -11.05 0.65
N PRO A 193 6.68 -11.75 -0.36
CA PRO A 193 6.51 -11.34 -1.77
C PRO A 193 5.49 -10.19 -1.96
N GLY A 194 5.32 -9.72 -3.21
CA GLY A 194 4.35 -8.69 -3.60
C GLY A 194 4.91 -7.71 -4.64
N HIS A 195 4.30 -6.52 -4.76
CA HIS A 195 4.66 -5.49 -5.74
C HIS A 195 5.48 -4.32 -5.18
N GLY A 196 5.76 -4.30 -3.88
CA GLY A 196 6.57 -3.25 -3.24
C GLY A 196 5.73 -2.13 -2.66
N ILE A 197 6.34 -0.99 -2.32
CA ILE A 197 5.64 0.20 -1.82
C ILE A 197 5.40 1.14 -3.01
N SER A 198 4.13 1.45 -3.28
CA SER A 198 3.71 2.19 -4.46
C SER A 198 2.96 3.47 -4.12
N VAL A 199 3.41 4.60 -4.66
CA VAL A 199 2.59 5.81 -4.81
C VAL A 199 1.80 5.69 -6.12
N GLY A 200 0.47 5.51 -6.02
CA GLY A 200 -0.45 5.34 -7.13
C GLY A 200 -1.06 3.95 -7.28
N GLY A 201 -1.83 3.65 -8.33
CA GLY A 201 -1.91 4.32 -9.64
C GLY A 201 -2.74 5.60 -9.68
N LEU A 202 -2.08 6.74 -9.92
CA LEU A 202 -2.73 8.06 -9.85
C LEU A 202 -3.26 8.55 -11.19
N GLY A 203 -4.45 9.18 -11.18
CA GLY A 203 -5.00 9.87 -12.35
C GLY A 203 -5.74 8.97 -13.35
N LYS A 204 -6.25 7.81 -12.90
CA LYS A 204 -7.02 6.90 -13.76
C LYS A 204 -8.18 7.63 -14.43
N GLY A 205 -8.41 7.37 -15.71
CA GLY A 205 -9.54 7.95 -16.46
C GLY A 205 -9.48 9.48 -16.61
N GLY A 206 -8.28 10.07 -16.57
CA GLY A 206 -8.09 11.52 -16.68
C GLY A 206 -8.34 12.28 -15.37
N ALA A 207 -8.54 11.57 -14.25
CA ALA A 207 -8.78 12.18 -12.96
C ALA A 207 -7.60 13.04 -12.48
N THR A 208 -7.92 14.07 -11.71
CA THR A 208 -6.92 14.82 -10.94
C THR A 208 -6.55 14.04 -9.69
N ALA A 209 -5.25 13.81 -9.48
CA ALA A 209 -4.73 13.10 -8.32
C ALA A 209 -3.56 13.85 -7.70
N THR A 210 -3.59 13.98 -6.37
CA THR A 210 -2.51 14.62 -5.61
C THR A 210 -2.02 13.70 -4.50
N VAL A 211 -0.70 13.59 -4.37
CA VAL A 211 -0.01 12.99 -3.23
C VAL A 211 1.17 13.87 -2.86
N SER A 212 1.38 14.15 -1.57
CA SER A 212 2.55 14.91 -1.13
C SER A 212 3.16 14.40 0.17
N ASP A 213 4.44 14.72 0.37
CA ASP A 213 5.11 14.56 1.66
C ASP A 213 5.07 13.10 2.16
N VAL A 214 5.64 12.22 1.33
CA VAL A 214 5.74 10.78 1.61
C VAL A 214 7.18 10.46 1.96
N THR A 215 7.41 9.88 3.14
CA THR A 215 8.70 9.38 3.57
C THR A 215 8.64 7.87 3.78
N VAL A 216 9.48 7.14 3.08
CA VAL A 216 9.70 5.70 3.26
C VAL A 216 11.14 5.50 3.67
N GLN A 217 11.35 4.88 4.84
CA GLN A 217 12.67 4.81 5.46
C GLN A 217 12.94 3.42 6.05
N ASP A 218 14.17 2.93 5.96
CA ASP A 218 14.62 1.71 6.63
C ASP A 218 13.71 0.50 6.30
N VAL A 219 13.44 0.28 5.01
CA VAL A 219 12.55 -0.79 4.53
C VAL A 219 13.32 -1.89 3.84
N THR A 220 12.78 -3.12 3.87
CA THR A 220 13.36 -4.26 3.16
C THR A 220 12.35 -4.87 2.20
N PHE A 221 12.83 -5.28 1.03
CA PHE A 221 12.04 -5.94 0.01
C PHE A 221 12.66 -7.27 -0.35
N ASN A 222 11.89 -8.35 -0.29
CA ASN A 222 12.35 -9.69 -0.59
C ASN A 222 11.48 -10.34 -1.68
N HIS A 223 12.08 -10.68 -2.82
CA HIS A 223 11.39 -11.32 -3.94
C HIS A 223 10.10 -10.58 -4.40
N THR A 224 10.10 -9.24 -4.34
CA THR A 224 9.00 -8.42 -4.85
C THR A 224 9.20 -8.05 -6.33
N MET A 225 8.10 -7.67 -6.99
CA MET A 225 8.16 -7.13 -8.36
C MET A 225 8.90 -5.80 -8.39
N THR A 226 8.58 -4.87 -7.48
CA THR A 226 9.31 -3.61 -7.37
C THR A 226 9.71 -3.35 -5.92
N GLY A 227 10.67 -2.44 -5.72
CA GLY A 227 11.00 -1.94 -4.38
C GLY A 227 10.09 -0.76 -4.06
N VAL A 228 10.56 0.42 -4.42
CA VAL A 228 9.85 1.69 -4.27
C VAL A 228 9.41 2.22 -5.63
N ARG A 229 8.12 2.53 -5.75
CA ARG A 229 7.48 2.81 -7.03
C ARG A 229 6.60 4.05 -6.97
N ILE A 230 6.63 4.87 -8.03
CA ILE A 230 5.62 5.89 -8.33
C ILE A 230 4.97 5.50 -9.66
N LYS A 231 3.65 5.28 -9.69
CA LYS A 231 2.90 4.90 -10.89
C LYS A 231 1.74 5.86 -11.15
N THR A 232 1.66 6.44 -12.34
CA THR A 232 0.59 7.36 -12.74
C THR A 232 0.04 6.98 -14.10
N TRP A 233 -1.28 7.08 -14.26
CA TRP A 233 -1.96 6.78 -15.50
C TRP A 233 -1.70 7.87 -16.54
N GLN A 234 -1.54 7.44 -17.80
CA GLN A 234 -1.60 8.36 -18.93
C GLN A 234 -2.95 9.07 -18.97
N GLY A 235 -2.94 10.36 -19.30
CA GLY A 235 -4.14 11.18 -19.36
C GLY A 235 -4.51 11.86 -18.04
N GLY A 236 -3.96 11.40 -16.91
CA GLY A 236 -4.21 11.97 -15.60
C GLY A 236 -3.68 13.40 -15.44
N SER A 237 -4.05 14.05 -14.35
CA SER A 237 -3.55 15.39 -14.00
C SER A 237 -3.34 15.52 -12.48
N GLY A 238 -2.72 16.61 -12.03
CA GLY A 238 -2.40 16.84 -10.61
C GLY A 238 -0.91 16.66 -10.33
N SER A 239 -0.54 16.20 -9.13
CA SER A 239 0.87 16.16 -8.74
C SER A 239 1.23 15.14 -7.66
N VAL A 240 2.41 14.54 -7.80
CA VAL A 240 3.17 13.86 -6.76
C VAL A 240 4.35 14.73 -6.36
N LYS A 241 4.44 15.14 -5.09
CA LYS A 241 5.50 16.05 -4.61
C LYS A 241 6.17 15.55 -3.33
N ASN A 242 7.46 15.85 -3.17
CA ASN A 242 8.20 15.60 -1.93
C ASN A 242 8.11 14.14 -1.47
N VAL A 243 8.58 13.23 -2.32
CA VAL A 243 8.61 11.80 -1.99
C VAL A 243 10.05 11.40 -1.71
N ARG A 244 10.32 10.85 -0.52
CA ARG A 244 11.64 10.42 -0.11
C ARG A 244 11.66 8.94 0.22
N PHE A 245 12.52 8.20 -0.45
CA PHE A 245 12.86 6.82 -0.15
C PHE A 245 14.28 6.78 0.39
N SER A 246 14.48 6.22 1.59
CA SER A 246 15.81 6.14 2.19
C SER A 246 16.09 4.85 2.94
N GLY A 247 17.34 4.38 2.93
CA GLY A 247 17.70 3.14 3.64
C GLY A 247 16.94 1.91 3.13
N VAL A 248 16.80 1.77 1.81
CA VAL A 248 16.05 0.69 1.17
C VAL A 248 16.96 -0.51 0.92
N ARG A 249 16.60 -1.68 1.44
CA ARG A 249 17.32 -2.94 1.18
C ARG A 249 16.50 -3.84 0.28
N VAL A 250 17.09 -4.32 -0.81
CA VAL A 250 16.42 -5.19 -1.78
C VAL A 250 17.12 -6.54 -1.92
N SER A 251 16.34 -7.61 -1.96
CA SER A 251 16.82 -8.98 -2.17
C SER A 251 16.01 -9.63 -3.29
N ALA A 252 16.67 -9.94 -4.40
CA ALA A 252 16.08 -10.55 -5.59
C ALA A 252 14.82 -9.82 -6.11
N VAL A 253 14.77 -8.49 -5.98
CA VAL A 253 13.65 -7.66 -6.46
C VAL A 253 13.73 -7.51 -7.98
N LYS A 254 12.62 -7.57 -8.72
CA LYS A 254 12.70 -7.45 -10.19
C LYS A 254 13.20 -6.07 -10.62
N THR A 255 12.55 -5.01 -10.14
CA THR A 255 12.93 -3.62 -10.40
C THR A 255 12.89 -2.76 -9.13
N PRO A 256 14.02 -2.53 -8.44
CA PRO A 256 14.06 -1.80 -7.17
C PRO A 256 13.49 -0.39 -7.18
N ILE A 257 13.83 0.43 -8.18
CA ILE A 257 13.44 1.84 -8.27
C ILE A 257 12.60 2.04 -9.53
N VAL A 258 11.37 2.53 -9.37
CA VAL A 258 10.42 2.72 -10.47
C VAL A 258 9.72 4.07 -10.40
N ILE A 259 9.76 4.82 -11.50
CA ILE A 259 8.74 5.83 -11.85
C ILE A 259 8.15 5.42 -13.20
N ASP A 260 6.84 5.29 -13.26
CA ASP A 260 6.11 4.95 -14.48
C ASP A 260 4.90 5.87 -14.66
N GLN A 261 5.05 6.91 -15.49
CA GLN A 261 3.96 7.80 -15.89
C GLN A 261 3.20 7.30 -17.14
N TYR A 262 3.55 6.12 -17.67
CA TYR A 262 2.88 5.49 -18.80
C TYR A 262 1.98 4.31 -18.36
N TYR A 263 1.63 4.26 -17.06
CA TYR A 263 0.87 3.15 -16.51
C TYR A 263 -0.49 3.00 -17.20
N CYS A 264 -0.81 1.78 -17.62
CA CYS A 264 -2.11 1.44 -18.14
C CYS A 264 -2.41 -0.07 -18.01
N ASP A 265 -3.69 -0.44 -18.06
CA ASP A 265 -4.20 -1.81 -17.89
C ASP A 265 -4.47 -2.56 -19.21
N HIS A 266 -3.98 -2.03 -20.34
CA HIS A 266 -4.08 -2.67 -21.65
C HIS A 266 -2.70 -3.00 -22.22
N THR A 267 -2.63 -4.02 -23.09
CA THR A 267 -1.39 -4.46 -23.75
C THR A 267 -0.72 -3.35 -24.56
N ALA A 268 -1.50 -2.42 -25.09
CA ALA A 268 -1.02 -1.23 -25.76
C ALA A 268 -1.96 -0.06 -25.46
N CYS A 269 -1.40 1.08 -25.09
CA CYS A 269 -2.13 2.28 -24.76
C CYS A 269 -1.65 3.42 -25.66
N THR A 270 -2.60 4.20 -26.18
CA THR A 270 -2.27 5.39 -26.96
C THR A 270 -1.65 6.43 -26.06
N ASN A 271 -0.53 7.02 -26.49
CA ASN A 271 0.08 8.16 -25.80
C ASN A 271 -0.98 9.27 -25.60
N GLN A 272 -1.06 9.77 -24.37
CA GLN A 272 -1.92 10.90 -24.02
C GLN A 272 -1.06 12.11 -23.66
N THR A 273 -1.64 13.29 -23.81
CA THR A 273 -0.93 14.59 -23.69
C THR A 273 -1.06 15.24 -22.32
N SER A 274 -1.51 14.49 -21.32
CA SER A 274 -1.54 14.90 -19.91
C SER A 274 -1.02 13.77 -19.03
N ALA A 275 -0.40 14.14 -17.92
CA ALA A 275 0.04 13.22 -16.88
C ALA A 275 0.05 13.93 -15.52
N VAL A 276 -0.06 13.15 -14.45
CA VAL A 276 0.18 13.62 -13.08
C VAL A 276 1.65 14.02 -12.97
N ALA A 277 1.95 15.28 -12.62
CA ALA A 277 3.33 15.76 -12.54
C ALA A 277 4.07 15.13 -11.36
N VAL A 278 5.29 14.62 -11.58
CA VAL A 278 6.15 14.08 -10.51
C VAL A 278 7.32 15.02 -10.28
N ALA A 279 7.43 15.58 -9.07
CA ALA A 279 8.47 16.53 -8.71
C ALA A 279 9.08 16.26 -7.33
N GLY A 280 10.40 16.31 -7.22
CA GLY A 280 11.10 16.17 -5.93
C GLY A 280 11.01 14.75 -5.36
N ALA A 281 11.32 13.73 -6.17
CA ALA A 281 11.43 12.35 -5.72
C ALA A 281 12.91 12.01 -5.43
N ALA A 282 13.22 11.71 -4.18
CA ALA A 282 14.57 11.40 -3.72
C ALA A 282 14.70 9.92 -3.35
N TYR A 283 15.77 9.29 -3.83
CA TYR A 283 16.15 7.92 -3.53
C TYR A 283 17.55 7.92 -2.93
N GLN A 284 17.67 7.56 -1.66
CA GLN A 284 18.93 7.67 -0.91
C GLN A 284 19.29 6.38 -0.18
N GLY A 285 20.44 5.77 -0.49
CA GLY A 285 20.85 4.54 0.21
C GLY A 285 19.99 3.34 -0.18
N VAL A 286 19.84 3.09 -1.48
CA VAL A 286 19.11 1.93 -2.02
C VAL A 286 20.13 0.86 -2.40
N ALA A 287 20.12 -0.28 -1.70
CA ALA A 287 21.17 -1.28 -1.84
C ALA A 287 20.68 -2.72 -1.83
N GLY A 288 21.38 -3.60 -2.55
CA GLY A 288 21.14 -5.04 -2.55
C GLY A 288 21.08 -5.63 -3.96
N THR A 289 20.19 -6.59 -4.18
CA THR A 289 20.15 -7.36 -5.43
C THR A 289 18.85 -7.25 -6.22
N TYR A 290 18.99 -7.27 -7.55
CA TYR A 290 17.87 -7.22 -8.49
C TYR A 290 17.93 -8.32 -9.56
N THR A 291 16.79 -8.67 -10.15
CA THR A 291 16.73 -9.76 -11.15
C THR A 291 16.46 -9.30 -12.58
N GLN A 292 15.86 -8.12 -12.81
CA GLN A 292 15.57 -7.63 -14.16
C GLN A 292 16.25 -6.29 -14.46
N ARG A 293 15.91 -5.24 -13.72
CA ARG A 293 16.41 -3.89 -14.00
C ARG A 293 16.68 -3.14 -12.70
N PRO A 294 17.78 -2.40 -12.55
CA PRO A 294 18.08 -1.70 -11.30
C PRO A 294 17.17 -0.47 -11.09
N VAL A 295 16.96 0.30 -12.16
CA VAL A 295 16.27 1.59 -12.17
C VAL A 295 15.43 1.73 -13.44
N TYR A 296 14.18 2.14 -13.31
CA TYR A 296 13.27 2.43 -14.42
C TYR A 296 12.53 3.74 -14.17
N LEU A 297 12.88 4.80 -14.91
CA LEU A 297 12.30 6.13 -14.80
C LEU A 297 11.64 6.51 -16.14
N ALA A 298 10.39 6.10 -16.35
CA ALA A 298 9.61 6.44 -17.53
C ALA A 298 8.70 7.64 -17.24
N CYS A 299 9.16 8.84 -17.54
CA CYS A 299 8.43 10.08 -17.30
C CYS A 299 7.75 10.60 -18.56
N SER A 300 6.60 11.25 -18.43
CA SER A 300 5.78 11.71 -19.55
C SER A 300 6.45 12.83 -20.35
N ASP A 301 6.30 12.83 -21.67
CA ASP A 301 6.69 13.95 -22.52
C ASP A 301 5.91 15.24 -22.21
N ALA A 302 4.65 15.11 -21.76
CA ALA A 302 3.78 16.24 -21.45
C ALA A 302 4.02 16.81 -20.05
N ALA A 303 4.49 15.98 -19.12
CA ALA A 303 4.87 16.39 -17.77
C ALA A 303 6.13 15.63 -17.31
N PRO A 304 7.33 16.00 -17.83
CA PRO A 304 8.60 15.40 -17.45
C PRO A 304 8.80 15.41 -15.93
N CYS A 305 9.44 14.36 -15.40
CA CYS A 305 9.79 14.36 -13.98
C CYS A 305 10.89 15.40 -13.72
N SER A 306 10.81 16.08 -12.58
CA SER A 306 11.79 17.10 -12.18
C SER A 306 12.28 16.91 -10.75
N GLY A 307 13.52 17.30 -10.48
CA GLY A 307 14.11 17.16 -9.14
C GLY A 307 14.18 15.71 -8.66
N ILE A 308 14.45 14.77 -9.58
CA ILE A 308 14.79 13.40 -9.20
C ILE A 308 16.19 13.41 -8.59
N HIS A 309 16.33 12.89 -7.38
CA HIS A 309 17.63 12.84 -6.69
C HIS A 309 18.00 11.39 -6.42
N LEU A 310 19.13 10.93 -6.98
CA LEU A 310 19.68 9.61 -6.73
C LEU A 310 20.97 9.75 -5.92
N ALA A 311 21.02 9.16 -4.73
CA ALA A 311 22.21 9.21 -3.89
C ALA A 311 22.48 7.85 -3.24
N ASP A 312 23.73 7.41 -3.23
CA ASP A 312 24.15 6.16 -2.58
C ASP A 312 23.31 4.95 -3.07
N ILE A 313 23.32 4.71 -4.38
CA ILE A 313 22.63 3.57 -5.00
C ILE A 313 23.65 2.46 -5.22
N GLN A 314 23.40 1.27 -4.68
CA GLN A 314 24.32 0.12 -4.74
C GLN A 314 23.57 -1.18 -5.05
N LEU A 315 23.25 -1.38 -6.32
CA LEU A 315 22.41 -2.48 -6.81
C LEU A 315 23.23 -3.45 -7.66
N GLN A 316 23.13 -4.74 -7.35
CA GLN A 316 23.83 -5.79 -8.07
C GLN A 316 22.86 -6.78 -8.71
N PRO A 317 23.10 -7.22 -9.96
CA PRO A 317 22.26 -8.22 -10.57
C PRO A 317 22.47 -9.58 -9.89
N VAL A 318 21.38 -10.31 -9.65
CA VAL A 318 21.42 -11.73 -9.28
C VAL A 318 21.86 -12.54 -10.50
N LYS A 319 22.96 -13.29 -10.36
CA LYS A 319 23.42 -14.24 -11.38
C LYS A 319 22.45 -15.40 -11.52
N ASP A 320 22.25 -15.90 -12.74
CA ASP A 320 21.44 -17.08 -13.04
C ASP A 320 19.99 -17.04 -12.52
N SER A 321 19.41 -15.85 -12.42
CA SER A 321 18.02 -15.65 -11.96
C SER A 321 16.94 -16.16 -12.94
N GLY A 322 17.34 -16.64 -14.12
CA GLY A 322 16.43 -17.01 -15.21
C GLY A 322 15.81 -15.82 -15.95
N TYR A 323 16.09 -14.58 -15.52
CA TYR A 323 15.61 -13.36 -16.17
C TYR A 323 16.71 -12.69 -17.01
N ARG A 324 16.30 -12.00 -18.08
CA ARG A 324 17.20 -11.14 -18.84
C ARG A 324 17.44 -9.83 -18.08
N VAL A 325 18.64 -9.69 -17.55
CA VAL A 325 19.09 -8.45 -16.88
C VAL A 325 19.27 -7.33 -17.90
N GLN A 326 18.72 -6.15 -17.59
CA GLN A 326 18.80 -4.91 -18.36
C GLN A 326 19.49 -3.82 -17.51
N GLY A 327 20.17 -2.86 -18.16
CA GLY A 327 20.75 -1.69 -17.48
C GLY A 327 19.68 -0.71 -17.00
N PRO A 328 20.04 0.43 -16.38
CA PRO A 328 19.08 1.49 -16.06
C PRO A 328 18.29 2.01 -17.27
N PHE A 329 17.10 2.56 -17.05
CA PHE A 329 16.31 3.26 -18.06
C PHE A 329 15.79 4.58 -17.53
N CYS A 330 15.86 5.62 -18.36
CA CYS A 330 15.32 6.92 -18.09
C CYS A 330 14.71 7.49 -19.37
N TRP A 331 13.55 8.12 -19.23
CA TRP A 331 12.90 8.89 -20.28
C TRP A 331 12.30 10.14 -19.63
N LYS A 332 12.65 11.33 -20.13
CA LYS A 332 12.17 12.64 -19.62
C LYS A 332 12.29 12.80 -18.10
N ALA A 333 13.31 12.19 -17.51
CA ALA A 333 13.60 12.26 -16.08
C ALA A 333 14.74 13.24 -15.84
N HIS A 334 14.43 14.35 -15.16
CA HIS A 334 15.39 15.41 -14.87
C HIS A 334 15.76 15.44 -13.39
N GLY A 335 17.05 15.53 -13.09
CA GLY A 335 17.52 15.32 -11.73
C GLY A 335 19.02 15.48 -11.55
N ASP A 336 19.52 14.92 -10.46
CA ASP A 336 20.94 14.87 -10.13
C ASP A 336 21.30 13.55 -9.44
N GLU A 337 22.59 13.24 -9.49
CA GLU A 337 23.17 12.04 -8.89
C GLU A 337 24.33 12.38 -7.96
N VAL A 338 24.32 11.78 -6.77
CA VAL A 338 25.41 11.88 -5.80
C VAL A 338 26.00 10.49 -5.59
N ARG A 339 27.27 10.33 -5.99
CA ARG A 339 27.97 9.05 -5.94
C ARG A 339 28.13 8.51 -4.50
N PRO A 340 28.17 7.18 -4.32
CA PRO A 340 28.16 6.15 -5.36
C PRO A 340 26.77 5.91 -5.97
N VAL A 341 26.73 5.63 -7.28
CA VAL A 341 25.54 5.17 -8.01
C VAL A 341 25.98 4.01 -8.89
N GLU A 342 25.67 2.80 -8.45
CA GLU A 342 26.03 1.54 -9.10
C GLU A 342 24.78 0.67 -9.31
N PRO A 343 24.47 0.26 -10.55
CA PRO A 343 25.17 0.64 -11.80
C PRO A 343 24.94 2.13 -12.17
N PRO A 344 25.82 2.73 -12.98
CA PRO A 344 25.67 4.12 -13.43
C PRO A 344 24.33 4.37 -14.15
N VAL A 345 23.64 5.46 -13.83
CA VAL A 345 22.34 5.83 -14.41
C VAL A 345 22.52 6.99 -15.41
N ASP A 346 23.45 6.84 -16.36
CA ASP A 346 23.87 7.88 -17.32
C ASP A 346 22.74 8.46 -18.21
N CYS A 347 21.55 7.86 -18.16
CA CYS A 347 20.36 8.34 -18.85
C CYS A 347 19.60 9.47 -18.11
N LEU A 348 19.92 9.76 -16.84
CA LEU A 348 19.27 10.82 -16.09
C LEU A 348 19.69 12.19 -16.63
N ILE A 349 18.72 13.05 -16.92
CA ILE A 349 19.00 14.36 -17.52
C ILE A 349 19.40 15.34 -16.41
N THR A 350 20.68 15.61 -16.28
CA THR A 350 21.21 16.57 -15.30
C THR A 350 21.18 18.00 -15.82
N ALA A 351 20.87 18.96 -14.95
CA ALA A 351 20.99 20.38 -15.29
C ALA A 351 22.46 20.72 -15.63
N GLY A 352 22.75 21.03 -16.89
CA GLY A 352 24.08 21.43 -17.36
C GLY A 352 24.82 20.44 -18.27
N ALA A 353 24.20 19.33 -18.70
CA ALA A 353 24.73 18.55 -19.82
C ALA A 353 24.42 19.27 -21.16
N PRO A 354 25.41 19.50 -22.04
CA PRO A 354 25.26 20.28 -23.27
C PRO A 354 24.29 19.67 -24.29
#